data_AF-A0A938FFZ9-F1
#
_entry.id   AF-A0A938FFZ9-F1
#
_cell.length_a   1.000
_cell.length_b   1.000
_cell.length_c   1.000
_cell.angle_alpha   90.00
_cell.angle_beta   90.00
_cell.angle_gamma   90.00
#
_symmetry.space_group_name_H-M   'P 1'
#
loop_
_entity.id
_entity.type
_entity.pdbx_description
1 polymer ?
#
loop_
_entity_poly.entity_id
_entity_poly.type
_entity_poly.pdbx_seq_one_letter_code
_entity_poly.pdbx_strand_id
1 'polypeptide(L)'
;MEPTLNPESGFLRFRIDFSYDGTNFNGWARQPELRTVQASMEEAISGLTRNEVELVVAGRTDAGVHAIAQVAHVDLPERDKYGKEWRCDDLIYRLNRMLDEDIRINSIALAPNFFHARFSALRRKYIYKIADG
;
A
#
# COMPACT_ATOMS: atom_id res chain seq x y z
N MET A 1 -18.94 0.95 11.08
CA MET A 1 -18.69 1.63 9.79
C MET A 1 -18.59 0.53 8.76
N GLU A 2 -19.52 0.49 7.80
CA GLU A 2 -19.44 -0.47 6.70
C GLU A 2 -18.23 -0.14 5.81
N PRO A 3 -17.52 -1.13 5.29
CA PRO A 3 -16.43 -0.87 4.36
C PRO A 3 -16.94 -0.20 3.09
N THR A 4 -16.27 0.84 2.65
CA THR A 4 -16.47 1.45 1.34
C THR A 4 -16.04 0.45 0.26
N LEU A 5 -16.99 -0.32 -0.25
CA LEU A 5 -16.74 -1.38 -1.24
C LEU A 5 -16.39 -0.79 -2.62
N ASN A 6 -16.91 0.40 -2.94
CA ASN A 6 -16.64 1.08 -4.20
C ASN A 6 -15.96 2.42 -3.94
N PRO A 7 -14.95 2.80 -4.74
CA PRO A 7 -14.44 4.16 -4.71
C PRO A 7 -15.54 5.19 -5.00
N GLU A 8 -15.34 6.42 -4.54
CA GLU A 8 -16.22 7.55 -4.86
C GLU A 8 -16.25 7.82 -6.37
N SER A 9 -17.33 8.45 -6.85
CA SER A 9 -17.45 8.80 -8.26
C SER A 9 -16.28 9.68 -8.71
N GLY A 10 -15.65 9.35 -9.84
CA GLY A 10 -14.46 10.05 -10.33
C GLY A 10 -13.15 9.52 -9.74
N PHE A 11 -13.19 8.44 -8.94
CA PHE A 11 -12.01 7.74 -8.42
C PHE A 11 -11.95 6.29 -8.88
N LEU A 12 -10.73 5.78 -8.99
CA LEU A 12 -10.40 4.40 -9.28
C LEU A 12 -9.64 3.80 -8.09
N ARG A 13 -9.97 2.54 -7.77
CA ARG A 13 -9.26 1.78 -6.75
C ARG A 13 -8.09 1.04 -7.38
N PHE A 14 -6.91 1.25 -6.83
CA PHE A 14 -5.71 0.52 -7.21
C PHE A 14 -5.36 -0.48 -6.13
N ARG A 15 -5.18 -1.74 -6.53
CA ARG A 15 -4.57 -2.77 -5.69
C ARG A 15 -3.05 -2.64 -5.81
N ILE A 16 -2.39 -2.67 -4.66
CA ILE A 16 -0.94 -2.62 -4.54
C ILE A 16 -0.47 -3.87 -3.81
N ASP A 17 0.39 -4.65 -4.44
CA ASP A 17 1.09 -5.77 -3.83
C ASP A 17 2.55 -5.35 -3.60
N PHE A 18 3.05 -5.50 -2.39
CA PHE A 18 4.35 -4.99 -1.98
C PHE A 18 4.99 -5.85 -0.90
N SER A 19 6.27 -5.64 -0.69
CA SER A 19 7.07 -6.29 0.34
C SER A 19 7.82 -5.23 1.14
N TYR A 20 8.15 -5.56 2.39
CA TYR A 20 8.99 -4.70 3.21
C TYR A 20 9.79 -5.46 4.26
N ASP A 21 10.96 -4.92 4.54
CA ASP A 21 11.75 -5.24 5.73
C ASP A 21 11.26 -4.35 6.89
N GLY A 22 10.61 -4.96 7.88
CA GLY A 22 10.05 -4.25 9.03
C GLY A 22 11.06 -3.74 10.05
N THR A 23 12.34 -4.07 9.93
CA THR A 23 13.37 -3.84 10.97
C THR A 23 13.41 -2.39 11.46
N ASN A 24 13.33 -1.42 10.54
CA ASN A 24 13.45 0.01 10.83
C ASN A 24 12.08 0.73 10.85
N PHE A 25 10.99 -0.02 11.03
CA PHE A 25 9.63 0.53 11.10
C PHE A 25 8.97 0.23 12.44
N ASN A 26 8.21 1.22 12.93
CA ASN A 26 7.35 1.11 14.12
C ASN A 26 6.01 0.43 13.79
N GLY A 27 6.05 -0.54 12.88
CA GLY A 27 4.91 -1.30 12.40
C GLY A 27 4.24 -0.68 11.18
N TRP A 28 3.08 -1.24 10.82
CA TRP A 28 2.31 -0.80 9.67
C TRP A 28 1.72 0.60 9.88
N ALA A 29 0.90 0.76 10.92
CA ALA A 29 -0.05 1.86 11.02
C ALA A 29 0.63 3.19 11.32
N ARG A 30 0.16 4.26 10.67
CA ARG A 30 0.66 5.62 10.90
C ARG A 30 0.60 6.01 12.38
N GLN A 31 1.69 6.58 12.87
CA GLN A 31 1.83 7.08 14.23
C GLN A 31 2.56 8.44 14.20
N PRO A 32 2.23 9.40 15.08
CA PRO A 32 2.94 10.67 15.15
C PRO A 32 4.45 10.46 15.37
N GLU A 33 5.27 11.18 14.63
CA GLU A 33 6.74 11.23 14.78
C GLU A 33 7.49 9.91 14.59
N LEU A 34 6.81 8.84 14.17
CA LEU A 34 7.40 7.51 14.00
C LEU A 34 7.36 7.09 12.53
N ARG A 35 8.49 6.56 12.06
CA ARG A 35 8.58 5.93 10.73
C ARG A 35 7.77 4.65 10.74
N THR A 36 6.76 4.58 9.86
CA THR A 36 5.81 3.47 9.73
C THR A 36 5.61 3.17 8.25
N VAL A 37 5.28 1.92 7.91
CA VAL A 37 5.16 1.50 6.51
C VAL A 37 4.02 2.26 5.81
N GLN A 38 2.89 2.46 6.50
CA GLN A 38 1.76 3.22 5.97
C GLN A 38 2.14 4.66 5.66
N ALA A 39 2.81 5.37 6.58
CA ALA A 39 3.19 6.76 6.37
C ALA A 39 4.15 6.91 5.18
N SER A 40 5.19 6.07 5.10
CA SER A 40 6.16 6.12 4.00
C SER A 40 5.52 5.84 2.63
N MET A 41 4.59 4.88 2.57
CA MET A 41 3.83 4.59 1.36
C MET A 41 2.87 5.73 0.97
N GLU A 42 2.11 6.27 1.94
CA GLU A 42 1.18 7.39 1.71
C GLU A 42 1.92 8.66 1.27
N GLU A 43 3.07 8.97 1.87
CA GLU A 43 3.90 10.12 1.49
C GLU A 43 4.45 9.96 0.07
N ALA A 44 4.94 8.77 -0.30
CA ALA A 44 5.43 8.51 -1.65
C ALA A 44 4.30 8.61 -2.70
N ILE A 45 3.14 7.99 -2.44
CA ILE A 45 1.98 8.04 -3.33
C ILE A 45 1.43 9.46 -3.43
N SER A 46 1.31 10.17 -2.31
CA SER A 46 0.81 11.55 -2.30
C SER A 46 1.76 12.49 -3.05
N GLY A 47 3.07 12.35 -2.83
CA GLY A 47 4.09 13.15 -3.51
C GLY A 47 4.09 12.93 -5.03
N LEU A 48 3.90 11.68 -5.45
CA LEU A 48 3.83 11.32 -6.87
C LEU A 48 2.54 11.78 -7.54
N THR A 49 1.40 11.48 -6.93
CA THR A 49 0.07 11.69 -7.53
C THR A 49 -0.44 13.12 -7.33
N ARG A 50 0.11 13.85 -6.35
CA ARG A 50 -0.36 15.16 -5.88
C ARG A 50 -1.78 15.15 -5.30
N ASN A 51 -2.18 14.02 -4.74
CA ASN A 51 -3.42 13.86 -3.97
C ASN A 51 -3.07 13.41 -2.57
N GLU A 52 -3.81 13.86 -1.56
CA GLU A 52 -3.76 13.23 -0.25
C GLU A 52 -4.42 11.85 -0.34
N VAL A 53 -3.74 10.83 0.19
CA VAL A 53 -4.23 9.45 0.12
C VAL A 53 -4.19 8.77 1.47
N GLU A 54 -5.14 7.85 1.68
CA GLU A 54 -5.14 6.92 2.80
C GLU A 54 -5.08 5.49 2.26
N LEU A 55 -4.13 4.69 2.79
CA LEU A 55 -3.99 3.29 2.42
C LEU A 55 -4.79 2.38 3.33
N VAL A 56 -5.51 1.44 2.70
CA VAL A 56 -6.19 0.36 3.42
C VAL A 56 -5.49 -0.97 3.16
N VAL A 57 -4.91 -1.56 4.20
CA VAL A 57 -4.12 -2.80 4.12
C VAL A 57 -4.94 -4.06 4.43
N ALA A 58 -4.50 -5.20 3.90
CA ALA A 58 -5.07 -6.51 4.16
C ALA A 58 -4.92 -6.96 5.62
N GLY A 59 -3.80 -6.63 6.26
CA GLY A 59 -3.55 -6.86 7.67
C GLY A 59 -2.43 -5.97 8.19
N ARG A 60 -2.60 -5.43 9.40
CA ARG A 60 -1.56 -4.65 10.07
C ARG A 60 -0.48 -5.60 10.59
N THR A 61 0.75 -5.09 10.65
CA THR A 61 1.89 -5.77 11.31
C THR A 61 2.44 -4.88 12.42
N ASP A 62 2.96 -5.51 13.47
CA ASP A 62 3.62 -4.82 14.58
C ASP A 62 5.04 -4.36 14.19
N ALA A 63 5.67 -3.58 15.06
CA ALA A 63 7.04 -3.10 14.89
C ALA A 63 8.03 -4.26 14.67
N GLY A 64 8.97 -4.09 13.73
CA GLY A 64 9.95 -5.11 13.38
C GLY A 64 9.44 -6.27 12.51
N VAL A 65 8.12 -6.44 12.33
CA VAL A 65 7.57 -7.54 11.53
C VAL A 65 7.70 -7.24 10.03
N HIS A 66 8.29 -8.16 9.27
CA HIS A 66 8.45 -8.05 7.81
C HIS A 66 7.22 -8.56 7.05
N ALA A 67 7.11 -8.20 5.77
CA ALA A 67 6.12 -8.79 4.86
C ALA A 67 6.72 -9.12 3.49
N ILE A 68 6.42 -10.33 3.01
CA ILE A 68 6.84 -10.81 1.67
C ILE A 68 5.84 -10.47 0.56
N ALA A 69 4.56 -10.31 0.91
CA ALA A 69 3.45 -10.15 -0.03
C ALA A 69 2.27 -9.45 0.66
N GLN A 70 2.51 -8.26 1.21
CA GLN A 70 1.45 -7.44 1.77
C GLN A 70 0.59 -6.87 0.63
N VAL A 71 -0.71 -6.72 0.89
CA VAL A 71 -1.65 -6.15 -0.07
C VAL A 71 -2.33 -4.94 0.55
N ALA A 72 -2.36 -3.83 -0.18
CA ALA A 72 -3.14 -2.66 0.18
C ALA A 72 -3.95 -2.17 -1.02
N HIS A 73 -4.87 -1.25 -0.77
CA HIS A 73 -5.48 -0.46 -1.83
C HIS A 73 -5.51 1.01 -1.47
N VAL A 74 -5.55 1.81 -2.53
CA VAL A 74 -5.71 3.26 -2.50
C VAL A 74 -6.72 3.66 -3.57
N ASP A 75 -7.52 4.67 -3.29
CA ASP A 75 -8.40 5.29 -4.27
C ASP A 75 -7.73 6.56 -4.79
N LEU A 76 -7.58 6.68 -6.12
CA LEU A 76 -6.99 7.83 -6.79
C LEU A 76 -8.00 8.41 -7.79
N PRO A 77 -7.95 9.71 -8.11
CA PRO A 77 -8.79 10.26 -9.18
C PRO A 77 -8.62 9.49 -10.48
N GLU A 78 -9.65 9.39 -11.33
CA GLU A 78 -9.59 8.64 -12.59
C GLU A 78 -8.43 9.05 -13.52
N ARG A 79 -8.00 10.30 -13.41
CA ARG A 79 -6.95 10.90 -14.22
C ARG A 79 -5.95 11.63 -13.32
N ASP A 80 -4.70 11.70 -13.77
CA ASP A 80 -3.68 12.50 -13.13
C ASP A 80 -3.98 14.01 -13.25
N LYS A 81 -3.18 14.84 -12.58
CA LYS A 81 -3.32 16.32 -12.62
C LYS A 81 -3.20 16.95 -14.01
N TYR A 82 -2.81 16.19 -15.04
CA TYR A 82 -2.71 16.62 -16.43
C TYR A 82 -3.81 16.00 -17.31
N GLY A 83 -4.80 15.31 -16.73
CA GLY A 83 -5.88 14.64 -17.45
C GLY A 83 -5.49 13.31 -18.10
N LYS A 84 -4.31 12.75 -17.77
CA LYS A 84 -3.83 11.49 -18.33
C LYS A 84 -4.26 10.31 -17.48
N GLU A 85 -4.40 9.16 -18.11
CA GLU A 85 -4.64 7.90 -17.41
C GLU A 85 -3.39 7.46 -16.66
N TRP A 86 -3.60 6.83 -15.50
CA TRP A 86 -2.52 6.24 -14.73
C TRP A 86 -1.92 5.05 -15.46
N ARG A 87 -0.61 5.06 -15.65
CA ARG A 87 0.13 3.91 -16.16
C ARG A 87 0.73 3.14 -14.99
N CYS A 88 0.22 1.94 -14.72
CA CYS A 88 0.65 1.14 -13.57
C CYS A 88 2.17 0.90 -13.54
N ASP A 89 2.79 0.60 -14.68
CA ASP A 89 4.25 0.40 -14.75
C ASP A 89 5.04 1.66 -14.39
N ASP A 90 4.56 2.84 -14.78
CA ASP A 90 5.19 4.13 -14.43
C ASP A 90 5.02 4.42 -12.93
N LEU A 91 3.85 4.12 -12.36
CA LEU A 91 3.62 4.22 -10.92
C LEU A 91 4.58 3.32 -10.14
N ILE A 92 4.69 2.03 -10.51
CA ILE A 92 5.59 1.07 -9.86
C ILE A 92 7.03 1.59 -9.93
N TYR A 93 7.50 1.99 -11.13
CA TYR A 93 8.86 2.49 -11.32
C TYR A 93 9.14 3.72 -10.45
N ARG A 94 8.26 4.72 -10.47
CA ARG A 94 8.47 5.97 -9.73
C ARG A 94 8.37 5.78 -8.23
N LEU A 95 7.39 5.01 -7.75
CA LEU A 95 7.24 4.73 -6.32
C LEU A 95 8.46 3.98 -5.79
N ASN A 96 8.96 2.97 -6.50
CA ASN A 96 10.19 2.27 -6.11
C ASN A 96 11.45 3.17 -6.13
N ARG A 97 11.45 4.28 -6.88
CA ARG A 97 12.52 5.29 -6.81
C ARG A 97 12.36 6.30 -5.67
N MET A 98 11.14 6.48 -5.16
CA MET A 98 10.84 7.41 -4.08
C MET A 98 10.89 6.74 -2.71
N LEU A 99 10.56 5.46 -2.64
CA LEU A 99 10.62 4.65 -1.43
C LEU A 99 12.05 4.23 -1.13
N ASP A 100 12.36 4.16 0.16
CA ASP A 100 13.59 3.56 0.67
C ASP A 100 13.66 2.06 0.33
N GLU A 101 14.85 1.49 0.42
CA GLU A 101 15.09 0.12 -0.04
C GLU A 101 14.36 -0.99 0.73
N ASP A 102 13.91 -0.66 1.93
CA ASP A 102 13.16 -1.53 2.82
C ASP A 102 11.67 -1.62 2.46
N ILE A 103 11.18 -0.92 1.43
CA ILE A 103 9.86 -1.11 0.84
C ILE A 103 9.97 -1.28 -0.68
N ARG A 104 9.35 -2.34 -1.22
CA ARG A 104 9.29 -2.57 -2.67
C ARG A 104 7.88 -2.87 -3.15
N ILE A 105 7.43 -2.06 -4.11
CA ILE A 105 6.20 -2.29 -4.87
C ILE A 105 6.48 -3.40 -5.89
N ASN A 106 5.76 -4.51 -5.74
CA ASN A 106 5.87 -5.67 -6.61
C ASN A 106 4.93 -5.54 -7.82
N SER A 107 3.71 -5.06 -7.59
CA SER A 107 2.74 -4.78 -8.66
C SER A 107 1.69 -3.76 -8.24
N ILE A 108 1.16 -3.04 -9.23
CA ILE A 108 -0.01 -2.19 -9.12
C ILE A 108 -0.96 -2.55 -10.26
N ALA A 109 -2.24 -2.68 -9.95
CA ALA A 109 -3.29 -2.88 -10.94
C ALA A 109 -4.58 -2.19 -10.51
N LEU A 110 -5.46 -1.90 -11.48
CA LEU A 110 -6.85 -1.57 -11.16
C LEU A 110 -7.46 -2.73 -10.37
N ALA A 111 -8.07 -2.40 -9.24
CA ALA A 111 -8.70 -3.39 -8.40
C ALA A 111 -9.99 -3.87 -9.06
N PRO A 112 -10.35 -5.16 -8.90
CA PRO A 112 -11.66 -5.66 -9.29
C PRO A 112 -12.78 -4.88 -8.58
N ASN A 113 -13.96 -4.86 -9.18
CA ASN A 113 -15.15 -4.28 -8.54
C ASN A 113 -15.35 -4.86 -7.13
N PHE A 114 -15.73 -4.00 -6.19
CA PHE A 114 -15.97 -4.34 -4.77
C PHE A 114 -14.73 -4.85 -4.00
N PHE A 115 -13.52 -4.75 -4.58
CA PHE A 115 -12.31 -5.16 -3.88
C PHE A 115 -12.03 -4.26 -2.66
N HIS A 116 -11.74 -4.89 -1.53
CA HIS A 116 -11.29 -4.22 -0.33
C HIS A 116 -10.19 -5.07 0.31
N ALA A 117 -8.95 -4.58 0.33
CA ALA A 117 -7.77 -5.36 0.78
C ALA A 117 -8.00 -6.12 2.10
N ARG A 118 -8.63 -5.48 3.10
CA ARG A 118 -8.97 -6.12 4.38
C ARG A 118 -10.09 -7.16 4.31
N PHE A 119 -11.17 -6.90 3.60
CA PHE A 119 -12.39 -7.72 3.69
C PHE A 119 -12.52 -8.74 2.57
N SER A 120 -11.92 -8.49 1.40
CA SER A 120 -11.81 -9.46 0.31
C SER A 120 -10.75 -10.54 0.56
N ALA A 121 -9.86 -10.35 1.54
CA ALA A 121 -8.84 -11.33 1.87
C ALA A 121 -9.43 -12.60 2.51
N LEU A 122 -9.31 -13.74 1.82
CA LEU A 122 -9.81 -15.04 2.29
C LEU A 122 -8.97 -15.62 3.44
N ARG A 123 -7.67 -15.37 3.45
CA ARG A 123 -6.73 -15.85 4.47
C ARG A 123 -5.51 -14.95 4.58
N ARG A 124 -4.84 -14.99 5.74
CA ARG A 124 -3.50 -14.44 5.95
C ARG A 124 -2.57 -15.58 6.36
N LYS A 125 -1.31 -15.53 5.93
CA LYS A 125 -0.29 -16.52 6.28
C LYS A 125 0.87 -15.81 6.97
N TYR A 126 1.27 -16.36 8.11
CA TYR A 126 2.42 -15.89 8.88
C TYR A 126 3.48 -16.99 8.93
N ILE A 127 4.74 -16.60 8.87
CA ILE A 127 5.90 -17.50 8.96
C ILE A 127 6.80 -16.94 10.04
N TYR A 128 7.01 -17.71 11.11
CA TYR A 128 8.06 -17.44 12.09
C TYR A 128 9.28 -18.27 11.74
N LYS A 129 10.44 -17.62 11.64
CA LYS A 129 11.73 -18.26 11.44
C LYS A 129 12.49 -18.16 12.77
N ILE A 130 12.81 -19.31 13.33
CA ILE A 130 13.58 -19.44 14.57
C ILE A 130 14.93 -20.05 14.17
N ALA A 131 16.03 -19.41 14.55
CA ALA A 131 17.38 -19.96 14.42
C ALA A 131 17.85 -20.38 15.81
N ASP A 132 18.19 -21.66 15.98
CA ASP A 132 18.51 -22.28 17.27
C ASP A 132 19.95 -22.81 17.39
N GLY A 133 20.87 -22.24 16.60
CA GLY A 133 22.32 -22.51 16.71
C GLY A 133 22.80 -23.71 15.90
#